data_AF-A0A7R9U9D7-F1
#
_entry.id   AF-A0A7R9U9D7-F1
#
_cell.length_a   1.000
_cell.length_b   1.000
_cell.length_c   1.000
_cell.angle_alpha   90.00
_cell.angle_beta   90.00
_cell.angle_gamma   90.00
#
_symmetry.space_group_name_H-M   'P 1'
#
loop_
_entity.id
_entity.type
_entity.pdbx_description
1 polymer ?
#
loop_
_entity_poly.entity_id
_entity_poly.type
_entity_poly.pdbx_seq_one_letter_code
_entity_poly.pdbx_strand_id
1 'polypeptide(L)'
;MKYLEDPRLAHYTNLLSDFEMGDIVLDGRVEAFSCKRAGDDKRLSRKLDRQLKQELATSPKSPAESPLGPLSESSTRNLLIDLIITMNASFPDYDFSSLRPEQFLKESHLSFVVNDINTHLAHVDEFRIEGLTSGTEKKFLVDVWRTVEDIIRLRECEVYRYIPDLDGDPFSEGTLWSFNYFFFNKALKRIIFFTCIARSKLFSSVDEEDEELDSDFGDEQNETDMDAEEDFYSIRQDWEEGS
;
A
#
# COMPACT_ATOMS: atom_id res chain seq x y z
N MET A 1 -1.42 -12.78 -12.90
CA MET A 1 -1.47 -12.39 -14.32
C MET A 1 -0.10 -12.65 -14.92
N LYS A 2 0.11 -12.61 -16.23
CA LYS A 2 1.49 -12.59 -16.75
C LYS A 2 2.04 -11.17 -16.70
N TYR A 3 3.07 -10.92 -15.87
CA TYR A 3 3.85 -9.67 -15.90
C TYR A 3 4.47 -9.46 -17.28
N LEU A 4 4.40 -8.23 -17.77
CA LEU A 4 4.94 -7.82 -19.06
C LEU A 4 6.16 -6.94 -18.81
N GLU A 5 7.34 -7.55 -18.89
CA GLU A 5 8.61 -6.85 -18.76
C GLU A 5 8.75 -5.77 -19.84
N ASP A 6 8.79 -4.50 -19.42
CA ASP A 6 9.21 -3.37 -20.25
C ASP A 6 10.33 -2.62 -19.49
N PRO A 7 11.55 -2.53 -20.05
CA PRO A 7 12.67 -1.89 -19.38
C PRO A 7 12.44 -0.42 -19.02
N ARG A 8 11.58 0.29 -19.77
CA ARG A 8 11.24 1.70 -19.50
C ARG A 8 10.36 1.80 -18.28
N LEU A 9 9.34 0.95 -18.17
CA LEU A 9 8.48 0.87 -16.99
C LEU A 9 9.29 0.47 -15.74
N ALA A 10 10.16 -0.53 -15.87
CA ALA A 10 11.05 -0.94 -14.77
C ALA A 10 11.97 0.22 -14.32
N HIS A 11 12.48 1.02 -15.27
CA HIS A 11 13.25 2.21 -14.93
C HIS A 11 12.45 3.24 -14.12
N TYR A 12 11.18 3.51 -14.48
CA TYR A 12 10.35 4.45 -13.73
C TYR A 12 9.92 3.91 -12.37
N THR A 13 9.61 2.61 -12.26
CA THR A 13 9.35 1.95 -10.99
C THR A 13 10.56 2.09 -10.06
N ASN A 14 11.75 1.71 -10.53
CA ASN A 14 12.98 1.83 -9.73
C ASN A 14 13.31 3.27 -9.34
N LEU A 15 12.89 4.26 -10.13
CA LEU A 15 13.07 5.67 -9.81
C LEU A 15 12.14 6.12 -8.69
N LEU A 16 10.90 5.61 -8.69
CA LEU A 16 9.86 5.94 -7.72
C LEU A 16 9.93 5.09 -6.44
N SER A 17 10.63 3.95 -6.47
CA SER A 17 10.85 3.10 -5.29
C SER A 17 11.79 3.79 -4.31
N ASP A 18 11.35 3.93 -3.06
CA ASP A 18 12.07 4.59 -1.97
C ASP A 18 12.61 5.99 -2.34
N PHE A 19 11.83 6.75 -3.12
CA PHE A 19 12.22 8.08 -3.55
C PHE A 19 12.06 9.07 -2.40
N GLU A 20 13.18 9.52 -1.86
CA GLU A 20 13.20 10.48 -0.75
C GLU A 20 13.07 11.94 -1.23
N MET A 21 12.13 12.66 -0.62
CA MET A 21 11.86 14.07 -0.85
C MET A 21 11.73 14.79 0.49
N GLY A 22 12.87 15.20 1.07
CA GLY A 22 12.91 15.75 2.42
C GLY A 22 12.41 14.75 3.46
N ASP A 23 11.30 15.10 4.14
CA ASP A 23 10.65 14.28 5.17
C ASP A 23 9.61 13.30 4.61
N ILE A 24 9.42 13.27 3.28
CA ILE A 24 8.49 12.37 2.60
C ILE A 24 9.28 11.29 1.86
N VAL A 25 8.83 10.05 1.93
CA VAL A 25 9.30 8.95 1.06
C VAL A 25 8.16 8.53 0.16
N LEU A 26 8.43 8.46 -1.14
CA LEU A 26 7.52 7.87 -2.11
C LEU A 26 7.92 6.43 -2.37
N ASP A 27 6.93 5.55 -2.49
CA ASP A 27 7.07 4.23 -3.09
C ASP A 27 6.03 4.10 -4.21
N GLY A 28 6.50 4.19 -5.46
CA GLY A 28 5.66 4.12 -6.64
C GLY A 28 6.07 3.02 -7.61
N ARG A 29 5.07 2.45 -8.29
CA ARG A 29 5.23 1.38 -9.26
C ARG A 29 4.39 1.65 -10.50
N VAL A 30 4.99 1.42 -11.67
CA VAL A 30 4.30 1.44 -12.96
C VAL A 30 4.57 0.11 -13.64
N GLU A 31 3.56 -0.76 -13.70
CA GLU A 31 3.74 -2.15 -14.10
C GLU A 31 2.69 -2.58 -15.13
N ALA A 32 3.10 -3.36 -16.12
CA ALA A 32 2.20 -3.87 -17.16
C ALA A 32 1.93 -5.37 -16.96
N PHE A 33 0.69 -5.77 -17.12
CA PHE A 33 0.23 -7.15 -16.95
C PHE A 33 -0.67 -7.57 -18.13
N SER A 34 -0.56 -8.83 -18.55
CA SER A 34 -1.50 -9.44 -19.48
C SER A 34 -2.59 -10.21 -18.75
N CYS A 35 -3.85 -10.00 -19.16
CA CYS A 35 -5.01 -10.72 -18.66
C CYS A 35 -5.08 -12.20 -19.10
N LYS A 36 -4.03 -12.73 -19.73
CA LYS A 36 -3.91 -14.14 -20.06
C LYS A 36 -3.52 -14.92 -18.80
N ARG A 37 -4.52 -15.47 -18.12
CA ARG A 37 -4.36 -16.27 -16.90
C ARG A 37 -3.59 -17.56 -17.19
N ALA A 38 -2.55 -17.86 -16.41
CA ALA A 38 -1.77 -19.10 -16.49
C ALA A 38 -1.40 -19.60 -15.07
N GLY A 39 -1.13 -20.89 -14.93
CA GLY A 39 -0.67 -21.48 -13.65
C GLY A 39 -1.59 -21.17 -12.47
N ASP A 40 -1.01 -20.63 -11.39
CA ASP A 40 -1.70 -20.30 -10.15
C ASP A 40 -2.79 -19.24 -10.30
N ASP A 41 -2.63 -18.28 -11.21
CA ASP A 41 -3.68 -17.28 -11.51
C ASP A 41 -4.98 -17.92 -11.95
N LYS A 42 -4.89 -19.02 -12.71
CA LYS A 42 -6.06 -19.74 -13.19
C LYS A 42 -6.79 -20.45 -12.04
N ARG A 43 -6.05 -20.89 -11.03
CA ARG A 43 -6.59 -21.48 -9.80
C ARG A 43 -7.24 -20.41 -8.93
N LEU A 44 -6.56 -19.30 -8.68
CA LEU A 44 -7.08 -18.17 -7.91
C LEU A 44 -8.33 -17.58 -8.57
N SER A 45 -8.30 -17.36 -9.88
CA SER A 45 -9.46 -16.89 -10.64
C SER A 45 -10.70 -17.77 -10.48
N ARG A 46 -10.54 -19.11 -10.50
CA ARG A 46 -11.67 -20.04 -10.30
C ARG A 46 -12.19 -20.01 -8.87
N LYS A 47 -11.31 -19.83 -7.88
CA LYS A 47 -11.68 -19.69 -6.47
C LYS A 47 -12.53 -18.43 -6.29
N LEU A 48 -12.05 -17.29 -6.78
CA LEU A 48 -12.74 -16.00 -6.68
C LEU A 48 -14.09 -15.99 -7.41
N ASP A 49 -14.17 -16.49 -8.65
CA ASP A 49 -15.45 -16.55 -9.39
C ASP A 49 -16.49 -17.43 -8.68
N ARG A 50 -16.06 -18.49 -8.00
CA ARG A 50 -16.97 -19.32 -7.19
C ARG A 50 -17.45 -18.58 -5.94
N GLN A 51 -16.56 -17.86 -5.24
CA GLN A 51 -16.92 -17.08 -4.06
C GLN A 51 -17.92 -15.98 -4.41
N LEU A 52 -17.65 -15.19 -5.45
CA LEU A 52 -18.55 -14.15 -5.95
C LEU A 52 -19.94 -14.69 -6.30
N LYS A 53 -20.00 -15.84 -6.99
CA LYS A 53 -21.29 -16.49 -7.32
C LYS A 53 -22.05 -16.98 -6.09
N GLN A 54 -21.34 -17.46 -5.07
CA GLN A 54 -21.94 -17.90 -3.83
C GLN A 54 -22.50 -16.71 -3.04
N GLU A 55 -21.75 -15.62 -2.94
CA GLU A 55 -22.19 -14.39 -2.27
C GLU A 55 -23.44 -13.81 -2.92
N LEU A 56 -23.49 -13.78 -4.26
CA LEU A 56 -24.67 -13.38 -5.04
C LEU A 56 -25.89 -14.28 -4.79
N ALA A 57 -25.68 -15.56 -4.45
CA ALA A 57 -26.77 -16.48 -4.14
C ALA A 57 -27.28 -16.34 -2.70
N THR A 58 -26.42 -15.89 -1.78
CA THR A 58 -26.75 -15.76 -0.34
C THR A 58 -27.23 -14.38 0.08
N SER A 59 -26.93 -13.33 -0.69
CA SER A 59 -27.29 -11.94 -0.36
C SER A 59 -28.47 -11.45 -1.21
N PRO A 60 -29.62 -11.10 -0.61
CA PRO A 60 -30.75 -10.50 -1.33
C PRO A 60 -30.57 -9.00 -1.63
N LYS A 61 -29.41 -8.41 -1.27
CA LYS A 61 -29.08 -7.02 -1.66
C LYS A 61 -28.87 -6.98 -3.18
N SER A 62 -29.44 -5.96 -3.81
CA SER A 62 -29.49 -5.78 -5.26
C SER A 62 -28.13 -6.08 -5.91
N PRO A 63 -28.00 -7.08 -6.79
CA PRO A 63 -26.74 -7.41 -7.48
C PRO A 63 -26.32 -6.35 -8.53
N ALA A 64 -26.89 -5.15 -8.46
CA ALA A 64 -26.97 -4.13 -9.50
C ALA A 64 -26.19 -2.84 -9.20
N GLU A 65 -25.64 -2.66 -7.99
CA GLU A 65 -25.04 -1.39 -7.56
C GLU A 65 -23.57 -1.52 -7.14
N SER A 66 -22.78 -2.37 -7.81
CA SER A 66 -21.32 -2.26 -7.69
C SER A 66 -20.81 -1.12 -8.57
N PRO A 67 -19.80 -0.33 -8.13
CA PRO A 67 -19.21 0.73 -8.96
C PRO A 67 -18.56 0.21 -10.24
N LEU A 68 -18.28 -1.10 -10.32
CA LEU A 68 -17.75 -1.78 -11.52
C LEU A 68 -18.87 -2.20 -12.50
N GLY A 69 -20.13 -2.16 -12.09
CA GLY A 69 -21.30 -2.65 -12.83
C GLY A 69 -21.98 -3.86 -12.19
N PRO A 70 -23.00 -4.45 -12.82
CA PRO A 70 -23.73 -5.57 -12.24
C PRO A 70 -22.84 -6.82 -12.10
N LEU A 71 -22.74 -7.37 -10.89
CA LEU A 71 -21.93 -8.57 -10.61
C LEU A 71 -22.59 -9.86 -11.14
N SER A 72 -23.85 -9.79 -11.55
CA SER A 72 -24.52 -10.83 -12.32
C SER A 72 -23.83 -11.07 -13.68
N GLU A 73 -23.20 -10.04 -14.25
CA GLU A 73 -22.49 -10.15 -15.51
C GLU A 73 -21.12 -10.82 -15.33
N SER A 74 -20.84 -11.79 -16.20
CA SER A 74 -19.55 -12.49 -16.20
C SER A 74 -18.38 -11.56 -16.57
N SER A 75 -18.63 -10.50 -17.35
CA SER A 75 -17.65 -9.44 -17.67
C SER A 75 -17.18 -8.71 -16.42
N THR A 76 -18.12 -8.23 -15.59
CA THR A 76 -17.82 -7.49 -14.36
C THR A 76 -17.08 -8.35 -13.35
N ARG A 77 -17.52 -9.61 -13.15
CA ARG A 77 -16.80 -10.53 -12.26
C ARG A 77 -15.38 -10.81 -12.76
N ASN A 78 -15.20 -11.02 -14.05
CA ASN A 78 -13.87 -11.24 -14.62
C ASN A 78 -12.97 -10.02 -14.46
N LEU A 79 -13.51 -8.80 -14.61
CA LEU A 79 -12.78 -7.56 -14.37
C LEU A 79 -12.32 -7.48 -12.92
N LEU A 80 -13.21 -7.65 -11.94
CA LEU A 80 -12.83 -7.63 -10.52
C LEU A 80 -11.74 -8.65 -10.21
N ILE A 81 -11.89 -9.88 -10.70
CA ILE A 81 -10.88 -10.93 -10.57
C ILE A 81 -9.56 -10.50 -11.20
N ASP A 82 -9.59 -9.87 -12.38
CA ASP A 82 -8.40 -9.40 -13.06
C ASP A 82 -7.70 -8.28 -12.26
N LEU A 83 -8.45 -7.37 -11.62
CA LEU A 83 -7.91 -6.33 -10.74
C LEU A 83 -7.26 -6.95 -9.48
N ILE A 84 -7.94 -7.87 -8.79
CA ILE A 84 -7.43 -8.56 -7.60
C ILE A 84 -6.15 -9.35 -7.91
N ILE A 85 -6.15 -10.10 -9.01
CA ILE A 85 -4.96 -10.86 -9.42
C ILE A 85 -3.82 -9.91 -9.79
N THR A 86 -4.12 -8.74 -10.36
CA THR A 86 -3.10 -7.71 -10.67
C THR A 86 -2.45 -7.19 -9.39
N MET A 87 -3.23 -6.90 -8.35
CA MET A 87 -2.69 -6.47 -7.05
C MET A 87 -1.81 -7.55 -6.42
N ASN A 88 -2.29 -8.80 -6.33
CA ASN A 88 -1.49 -9.93 -5.80
C ASN A 88 -0.21 -10.19 -6.60
N ALA A 89 -0.19 -9.86 -7.89
CA ALA A 89 1.00 -10.01 -8.73
C ALA A 89 2.01 -8.87 -8.53
N SER A 90 1.53 -7.66 -8.21
CA SER A 90 2.36 -6.48 -7.95
C SER A 90 2.93 -6.48 -6.52
N PHE A 91 2.16 -7.02 -5.59
CA PHE A 91 2.44 -7.06 -4.15
C PHE A 91 2.30 -8.51 -3.64
N PRO A 92 3.31 -9.36 -3.90
CA PRO A 92 3.23 -10.79 -3.61
C PRO A 92 3.20 -11.13 -2.12
N ASP A 93 3.62 -10.20 -1.27
CA ASP A 93 3.66 -10.35 0.19
C ASP A 93 2.29 -10.12 0.85
N TYR A 94 1.29 -9.67 0.08
CA TYR A 94 -0.06 -9.35 0.56
C TYR A 94 -1.12 -10.22 -0.14
N ASP A 95 -2.17 -10.60 0.60
CA ASP A 95 -3.31 -11.33 0.04
C ASP A 95 -4.52 -10.41 -0.18
N PHE A 96 -4.78 -10.08 -1.43
CA PHE A 96 -5.92 -9.25 -1.85
C PHE A 96 -7.17 -10.09 -2.22
N SER A 97 -7.20 -11.39 -1.90
CA SER A 97 -8.30 -12.29 -2.28
C SER A 97 -9.65 -11.92 -1.64
N SER A 98 -9.67 -11.14 -0.57
CA SER A 98 -10.86 -10.69 0.15
C SER A 98 -11.42 -9.35 -0.33
N LEU A 99 -10.75 -8.68 -1.28
CA LEU A 99 -11.17 -7.35 -1.73
C LEU A 99 -12.56 -7.36 -2.35
N ARG A 100 -13.33 -6.34 -2.00
CA ARG A 100 -14.72 -6.19 -2.38
C ARG A 100 -14.88 -5.26 -3.60
N PRO A 101 -15.92 -5.46 -4.42
CA PRO A 101 -16.21 -4.61 -5.58
C PRO A 101 -16.34 -3.12 -5.22
N GLU A 102 -16.81 -2.79 -4.03
CA GLU A 102 -17.02 -1.41 -3.56
C GLU A 102 -15.71 -0.65 -3.33
N GLN A 103 -14.59 -1.37 -3.14
CA GLN A 103 -13.25 -0.79 -3.00
C GLN A 103 -12.63 -0.42 -4.35
N PHE A 104 -13.32 -0.71 -5.46
CA PHE A 104 -12.88 -0.31 -6.80
C PHE A 104 -13.90 0.65 -7.41
N LEU A 105 -13.44 1.82 -7.83
CA LEU A 105 -14.26 2.80 -8.54
C LEU A 105 -13.85 2.89 -10.00
N LYS A 106 -14.84 3.01 -10.89
CA LYS A 106 -14.59 3.34 -12.29
C LYS A 106 -14.49 4.85 -12.46
N GLU A 107 -13.39 5.29 -13.06
CA GLU A 107 -13.15 6.72 -13.32
C GLU A 107 -13.83 7.15 -14.62
N SER A 108 -14.55 8.26 -14.56
CA SER A 108 -15.33 8.78 -15.69
C SER A 108 -14.47 9.44 -16.77
N HIS A 109 -13.37 10.09 -16.37
CA HIS A 109 -12.56 10.91 -17.26
C HIS A 109 -11.05 10.64 -17.07
N LEU A 110 -10.40 10.16 -18.13
CA LEU A 110 -8.96 9.94 -18.16
C LEU A 110 -8.17 11.22 -17.84
N SER A 111 -8.63 12.38 -18.28
CA SER A 111 -7.96 13.66 -18.03
C SER A 111 -7.87 13.99 -16.54
N PHE A 112 -8.88 13.61 -15.75
CA PHE A 112 -8.86 13.79 -14.31
C PHE A 112 -7.77 12.91 -13.68
N VAL A 113 -7.73 11.62 -14.05
CA VAL A 113 -6.72 10.67 -13.55
C VAL A 113 -5.30 11.12 -13.89
N VAL A 114 -5.06 11.55 -15.13
CA VAL A 114 -3.76 12.06 -15.56
C VAL A 114 -3.38 13.31 -14.77
N ASN A 115 -4.31 14.24 -14.56
CA ASN A 115 -4.06 15.44 -13.77
C ASN A 115 -3.77 15.11 -12.30
N ASP A 116 -4.50 14.17 -11.73
CA ASP A 116 -4.32 13.72 -10.34
C ASP A 116 -2.93 13.12 -10.13
N ILE A 117 -2.53 12.17 -10.98
CA ILE A 117 -1.17 11.58 -10.95
C ILE A 117 -0.11 12.66 -11.16
N ASN A 118 -0.30 13.56 -12.13
CA ASN A 118 0.65 14.65 -12.39
C ASN A 118 0.80 15.58 -11.18
N THR A 119 -0.28 15.86 -10.46
CA THR A 119 -0.26 16.74 -9.29
C THR A 119 0.56 16.11 -8.17
N HIS A 120 0.32 14.82 -7.87
CA HIS A 120 1.05 14.10 -6.82
C HIS A 120 2.53 13.92 -7.14
N LEU A 121 2.87 13.71 -8.42
CA LEU A 121 4.25 13.45 -8.85
C LEU A 121 4.98 14.69 -9.39
N ALA A 122 4.37 15.88 -9.38
CA ALA A 122 4.99 17.11 -9.89
C ALA A 122 6.31 17.42 -9.19
N HIS A 123 6.36 17.20 -7.87
CA HIS A 123 7.54 17.48 -7.05
C HIS A 123 8.70 16.50 -7.31
N VAL A 124 8.45 15.35 -7.95
CA VAL A 124 9.53 14.42 -8.34
C VAL A 124 10.46 15.08 -9.36
N ASP A 125 9.91 15.84 -10.31
CA ASP A 125 10.72 16.61 -11.27
C ASP A 125 11.44 17.77 -10.56
N GLU A 126 10.72 18.51 -9.69
CA GLU A 126 11.25 19.68 -8.97
C GLU A 126 12.45 19.33 -8.07
N PHE A 127 12.31 18.31 -7.21
CA PHE A 127 13.36 17.88 -6.28
C PHE A 127 14.59 17.31 -7.00
N ARG A 128 14.41 16.74 -8.20
CA ARG A 128 15.54 16.29 -9.04
C ARG A 128 16.28 17.45 -9.71
N ILE A 129 15.59 18.53 -10.05
CA ILE A 129 16.15 19.70 -10.74
C ILE A 129 17.04 20.54 -9.81
N GLU A 130 16.76 20.56 -8.50
CA GLU A 130 17.60 21.26 -7.52
C GLU A 130 19.04 20.72 -7.43
N GLY A 131 19.31 19.50 -7.93
CA GLY A 131 20.64 18.88 -7.92
C GLY A 131 21.50 19.08 -9.18
N LEU A 132 20.94 19.48 -10.33
CA LEU A 132 21.66 19.50 -11.61
C LEU A 132 21.22 20.67 -12.50
N THR A 133 22.09 21.67 -12.64
CA THR A 133 21.88 22.79 -13.56
C THR A 133 21.93 22.37 -15.04
N SER A 134 20.99 22.95 -15.79
CA SER A 134 21.06 23.32 -17.22
C SER A 134 20.87 22.22 -18.27
N GLY A 135 19.73 22.33 -18.98
CA GLY A 135 19.78 22.28 -20.44
C GLY A 135 19.53 20.93 -21.08
N THR A 136 18.50 20.19 -20.66
CA THR A 136 17.61 19.35 -21.51
C THR A 136 16.63 18.63 -20.58
N GLU A 137 15.60 19.35 -20.14
CA GLU A 137 14.58 18.85 -19.21
C GLU A 137 13.76 17.72 -19.85
N LYS A 138 14.21 16.48 -19.71
CA LYS A 138 13.31 15.33 -19.82
C LYS A 138 12.39 15.37 -18.61
N LYS A 139 11.22 15.98 -18.76
CA LYS A 139 10.16 15.95 -17.75
C LYS A 139 9.78 14.49 -17.53
N PHE A 140 10.07 13.95 -16.34
CA PHE A 140 9.83 12.56 -15.98
C PHE A 140 8.42 12.12 -16.39
N LEU A 141 7.42 12.94 -16.06
CA LEU A 141 6.02 12.65 -16.37
C LEU A 141 5.74 12.54 -17.87
N VAL A 142 6.38 13.36 -18.71
CA VAL A 142 6.20 13.30 -20.16
C VAL A 142 6.69 11.96 -20.72
N ASP A 143 7.83 11.49 -20.22
CA ASP A 143 8.43 10.23 -20.64
C ASP A 143 7.65 9.01 -20.11
N VAL A 144 7.14 9.07 -18.87
CA VAL A 144 6.23 8.07 -18.30
C VAL A 144 4.97 7.96 -19.16
N TRP A 145 4.28 9.07 -19.41
CA TRP A 145 3.03 9.04 -20.19
C TRP A 145 3.21 8.58 -21.63
N ARG A 146 4.32 8.94 -22.28
CA ARG A 146 4.66 8.41 -23.61
C ARG A 146 4.82 6.89 -23.58
N THR A 147 5.53 6.38 -22.58
CA THR A 147 5.74 4.93 -22.42
C THR A 147 4.43 4.20 -22.14
N VAL A 148 3.59 4.76 -21.26
CA VAL A 148 2.26 4.20 -20.96
C VAL A 148 1.39 4.18 -22.23
N GLU A 149 1.34 5.27 -23.00
CA GLU A 149 0.60 5.33 -24.27
C GLU A 149 1.06 4.27 -25.27
N ASP A 150 2.37 4.09 -25.46
CA ASP A 150 2.93 3.07 -26.34
C ASP A 150 2.50 1.64 -25.95
N ILE A 151 2.40 1.38 -24.64
CA ILE A 151 2.15 0.04 -24.11
C ILE A 151 0.66 -0.29 -24.08
N ILE A 152 -0.21 0.66 -23.70
CA ILE A 152 -1.62 0.36 -23.42
C ILE A 152 -2.62 1.08 -24.32
N ARG A 153 -2.20 2.11 -25.06
CA ARG A 153 -3.09 3.04 -25.79
C ARG A 153 -4.14 3.64 -24.86
N LEU A 154 -3.79 4.68 -24.11
CA LEU A 154 -4.61 5.24 -23.02
C LEU A 154 -6.02 5.63 -23.46
N ARG A 155 -6.18 6.10 -24.70
CA ARG A 155 -7.50 6.51 -25.24
C ARG A 155 -8.50 5.37 -25.36
N GLU A 156 -8.02 4.14 -25.42
CA GLU A 156 -8.84 2.92 -25.52
C GLU A 156 -9.00 2.23 -24.15
N CYS A 157 -8.52 2.85 -23.07
CA CYS A 157 -8.58 2.28 -21.73
C CYS A 157 -9.85 2.66 -20.97
N GLU A 158 -10.34 1.72 -20.18
CA GLU A 158 -11.17 2.00 -19.02
C GLU A 158 -10.26 2.11 -17.79
N VAL A 159 -10.49 3.13 -16.96
CA VAL A 159 -9.64 3.39 -15.80
C VAL A 159 -10.41 3.08 -14.52
N TYR A 160 -9.76 2.37 -13.61
CA TYR A 160 -10.29 2.03 -12.30
C TYR A 160 -9.33 2.50 -11.21
N ARG A 161 -9.88 2.84 -10.05
CA ARG A 161 -9.13 3.22 -8.85
C ARG A 161 -9.42 2.25 -7.73
N TYR A 162 -8.40 1.79 -7.03
CA TYR A 162 -8.54 1.09 -5.76
C TYR A 162 -8.54 2.08 -4.59
N ILE A 163 -9.46 1.89 -3.66
CA ILE A 163 -9.59 2.64 -2.41
C ILE A 163 -9.25 1.68 -1.26
N PRO A 164 -8.13 1.89 -0.57
CA PRO A 164 -7.77 1.06 0.57
C PRO A 164 -8.75 1.26 1.74
N ASP A 165 -9.05 0.17 2.44
CA ASP A 165 -9.82 0.24 3.69
C ASP A 165 -8.88 0.72 4.82
N LEU A 166 -9.40 1.46 5.81
CA LEU A 166 -8.56 2.10 6.84
C LEU A 166 -7.79 1.09 7.72
N ASP A 167 -8.35 -0.09 7.96
CA ASP A 167 -7.79 -1.10 8.87
C ASP A 167 -7.17 -2.27 8.09
N GLY A 168 -5.85 -2.49 8.27
CA GLY A 168 -5.14 -3.68 7.77
C GLY A 168 -4.74 -3.65 6.29
N ASP A 169 -4.80 -2.49 5.64
CA ASP A 169 -4.41 -2.30 4.25
C ASP A 169 -3.00 -1.66 4.14
N PRO A 170 -2.09 -2.19 3.30
CA PRO A 170 -0.72 -1.65 3.18
C PRO A 170 -0.63 -0.25 2.59
N PHE A 171 -1.72 0.24 2.00
CA PHE A 171 -1.84 1.57 1.41
C PHE A 171 -2.54 2.58 2.36
N SER A 172 -2.94 2.18 3.57
CA SER A 172 -3.65 3.06 4.53
C SER A 172 -2.77 3.57 5.68
N GLU A 173 -1.95 2.71 6.28
CA GLU A 173 -1.17 3.05 7.48
C GLU A 173 -0.01 4.01 7.16
N GLY A 174 0.17 5.06 7.99
CA GLY A 174 1.26 6.04 7.85
C GLY A 174 1.30 6.83 6.54
N THR A 175 0.23 6.77 5.74
CA THR A 175 0.19 7.29 4.37
C THR A 175 -0.36 8.72 4.33
N LEU A 176 0.41 9.65 3.77
CA LEU A 176 -0.02 11.04 3.54
C LEU A 176 -1.01 11.11 2.38
N TRP A 177 -0.68 10.41 1.30
CA TRP A 177 -1.55 10.23 0.14
C TRP A 177 -1.16 8.95 -0.58
N SER A 178 -2.12 8.33 -1.25
CA SER A 178 -1.87 7.25 -2.18
C SER A 178 -2.84 7.30 -3.35
N PHE A 179 -2.36 6.86 -4.51
CA PHE A 179 -3.22 6.57 -5.65
C PHE A 179 -2.93 5.17 -6.16
N ASN A 180 -3.96 4.49 -6.65
CA ASN A 180 -3.89 3.10 -7.11
C ASN A 180 -4.75 2.95 -8.36
N TYR A 181 -4.18 3.26 -9.52
CA TYR A 181 -4.90 3.30 -10.79
C TYR A 181 -4.62 2.09 -11.68
N PHE A 182 -5.67 1.55 -12.29
CA PHE A 182 -5.62 0.46 -13.25
C PHE A 182 -6.10 0.98 -14.61
N PHE A 183 -5.20 1.00 -15.60
CA PHE A 183 -5.51 1.31 -16.99
C PHE A 183 -5.77 0.00 -17.73
N PHE A 184 -7.04 -0.32 -17.95
CA PHE A 184 -7.44 -1.58 -18.57
C PHE A 184 -7.83 -1.39 -20.05
N ASN A 185 -7.04 -1.99 -20.94
CA ASN A 185 -7.40 -2.09 -22.36
C ASN A 185 -7.98 -3.48 -22.67
N LYS A 186 -9.29 -3.50 -22.94
CA LYS A 186 -10.05 -4.73 -23.25
C LYS A 186 -9.57 -5.40 -24.55
N ALA A 187 -9.22 -4.62 -25.57
CA ALA A 187 -8.78 -5.13 -26.87
C ALA A 187 -7.41 -5.81 -26.78
N LEU A 188 -6.48 -5.20 -26.04
CA LEU A 188 -5.14 -5.75 -25.79
C LEU A 188 -5.12 -6.84 -24.71
N LYS A 189 -6.20 -6.96 -23.92
CA LYS A 189 -6.26 -7.81 -22.72
C LYS A 189 -5.07 -7.53 -21.81
N ARG A 190 -4.88 -6.26 -21.49
CA ARG A 190 -3.71 -5.74 -20.78
C ARG A 190 -4.17 -4.73 -19.73
N ILE A 191 -3.47 -4.73 -18.59
CA ILE A 191 -3.64 -3.77 -17.51
C ILE A 191 -2.29 -3.11 -17.28
N ILE A 192 -2.25 -1.79 -17.21
CA ILE A 192 -1.16 -1.10 -16.50
C ILE A 192 -1.67 -0.76 -15.11
N PHE A 193 -0.93 -1.19 -14.10
CA PHE A 193 -1.15 -0.79 -12.73
C PHE A 193 -0.15 0.29 -12.37
N PHE A 194 -0.66 1.47 -12.02
CA PHE A 194 0.13 2.62 -11.60
C PHE A 194 -0.30 3.00 -10.19
N THR A 195 0.57 2.71 -9.23
CA THR A 195 0.38 3.01 -7.82
C THR A 195 1.51 3.88 -7.31
N CYS A 196 1.22 4.74 -6.35
CA CYS A 196 2.21 5.44 -5.57
C CYS A 196 1.66 5.73 -4.18
N ILE A 197 2.50 5.53 -3.18
CA ILE A 197 2.23 5.83 -1.77
C ILE A 197 3.25 6.87 -1.34
N ALA A 198 2.81 7.90 -0.64
CA ALA A 198 3.69 8.84 0.05
C ALA A 198 3.54 8.66 1.56
N ARG A 199 4.65 8.49 2.26
CA ARG A 199 4.70 8.34 3.71
C ARG A 199 5.61 9.39 4.32
N SER A 200 5.32 9.78 5.56
CA SER A 200 6.21 10.64 6.34
C SER A 200 7.31 9.81 6.98
N LYS A 201 8.57 10.25 6.88
CA LYS A 201 9.72 9.68 7.62
C LYS A 201 9.55 9.79 9.14
N LEU A 202 8.73 10.73 9.60
CA LEU A 202 8.45 10.92 11.03
C LEU A 202 7.48 9.87 11.59
N PHE A 203 6.81 9.09 10.74
CA PHE A 203 5.90 8.05 11.20
C PHE A 203 6.67 6.78 11.61
N SER A 204 7.80 6.47 10.97
CA SER A 204 8.63 5.32 11.33
C SER A 204 9.45 5.51 12.62
N SER A 205 9.66 6.75 13.06
CA SER A 205 10.45 7.03 14.28
C SER A 205 9.68 6.83 15.58
N VAL A 206 8.34 6.65 15.53
CA VAL A 206 7.53 6.49 16.75
C VAL A 206 7.61 5.07 17.30
N ASP A 207 7.74 4.06 16.43
CA ASP A 207 7.85 2.65 16.85
C ASP A 207 9.21 2.31 17.47
N GLU A 208 10.28 3.04 17.13
CA GLU A 208 11.63 2.81 17.67
C GLU A 208 11.81 3.42 19.08
N GLU A 209 11.11 4.51 19.41
CA GLU A 209 11.25 5.18 20.71
C GLU A 209 10.46 4.49 21.85
N ASP A 210 9.38 3.75 21.52
CA ASP A 210 8.58 3.02 22.52
C ASP A 210 9.22 1.70 22.98
N GLU A 211 10.17 1.11 22.23
CA GLU A 211 10.90 -0.09 22.66
C GLU A 211 12.04 0.20 23.65
N GLU A 212 12.54 1.44 23.75
CA GLU A 212 13.67 1.77 24.65
C GLU A 212 13.24 2.12 26.09
N LEU A 213 11.95 2.36 26.36
CA LEU A 213 11.48 2.85 27.67
C LEU A 213 11.03 1.77 28.67
N ASP A 214 10.97 0.49 28.27
CA ASP A 214 10.49 -0.60 29.13
C ASP A 214 11.62 -1.44 29.79
N SER A 215 12.88 -1.01 29.73
CA SER A 215 14.03 -1.80 30.22
C SER A 215 14.69 -1.34 31.53
N ASP A 216 14.29 -0.22 32.16
CA ASP A 216 15.06 0.36 33.30
C ASP A 216 14.35 0.35 34.68
N PHE A 217 13.31 -0.46 34.89
CA PHE A 217 12.71 -0.65 36.22
C PHE A 217 12.59 -2.12 36.61
N GLY A 218 13.72 -2.76 36.89
CA GLY A 218 13.72 -4.08 37.52
C GLY A 218 15.10 -4.68 37.72
N ASP A 219 15.81 -4.28 38.78
CA ASP A 219 16.51 -5.17 39.73
C ASP A 219 17.61 -4.42 40.50
N GLU A 220 17.26 -3.85 41.66
CA GLU A 220 18.23 -3.69 42.76
C GLU A 220 17.75 -4.52 43.95
N GLN A 221 18.12 -5.80 43.95
CA GLN A 221 18.23 -6.58 45.18
C GLN A 221 19.62 -7.21 45.29
N ASN A 222 20.35 -6.64 46.25
CA ASN A 222 21.01 -7.33 47.36
C ASN A 222 22.54 -7.51 47.33
N GLU A 223 23.11 -7.25 48.52
CA GLU A 223 24.33 -7.80 49.13
C GLU A 223 25.54 -6.85 49.27
N THR A 224 25.66 -6.28 50.47
CA THR A 224 26.97 -6.01 51.09
C THR A 224 26.96 -6.52 52.54
N ASP A 225 27.55 -7.69 52.69
CA ASP A 225 28.50 -8.14 53.70
C ASP A 225 28.30 -7.79 55.20
N MET A 226 28.16 -8.90 55.95
CA MET A 226 28.54 -9.08 57.34
C MET A 226 29.95 -8.55 57.65
N ASP A 227 30.09 -7.76 58.71
CA ASP A 227 30.93 -8.06 59.89
C ASP A 227 31.18 -6.80 60.74
N ALA A 228 30.76 -6.82 62.00
CA ALA A 228 31.51 -6.40 63.20
C ALA A 228 30.59 -6.10 64.41
N GLU A 229 30.53 -7.11 65.28
CA GLU A 229 30.53 -7.07 66.76
C GLU A 229 29.74 -6.01 67.56
N GLU A 230 28.84 -6.57 68.37
CA GLU A 230 28.69 -6.37 69.83
C GLU A 230 29.29 -5.09 70.44
N ASP A 231 28.41 -4.17 70.85
CA ASP A 231 28.32 -3.69 72.23
C ASP A 231 27.48 -2.41 72.27
N PHE A 232 26.23 -2.47 72.74
CA PHE A 232 25.85 -1.71 73.93
C PHE A 232 24.45 -2.08 74.43
N TYR A 233 24.49 -2.73 75.58
CA TYR A 233 23.46 -2.78 76.61
C TYR A 233 22.42 -1.66 76.59
N SER A 234 21.16 -2.09 76.76
CA SER A 234 20.19 -1.52 77.70
C SER A 234 19.84 -0.04 77.51
N ILE A 235 18.61 0.23 77.07
CA ILE A 235 17.65 1.02 77.87
C ILE A 235 16.23 0.80 77.34
N ARG A 236 15.44 0.18 78.22
CA ARG A 236 14.00 0.38 78.47
C ARG A 236 12.96 -0.09 77.45
N GLN A 237 12.43 -1.27 77.80
CA GLN A 237 11.00 -1.53 77.95
C GLN A 237 10.24 -0.42 78.72
N ASP A 238 8.92 -0.46 78.56
CA ASP A 238 7.83 0.33 79.17
C ASP A 238 7.45 1.51 78.26
N TRP A 239 6.24 1.56 77.68
CA TRP A 239 4.97 1.51 78.39
C TRP A 239 3.82 0.92 77.57
N GLU A 240 3.03 0.08 78.24
CA GLU A 240 1.69 -0.38 77.88
C GLU A 240 0.63 0.74 77.97
N GLU A 241 -0.46 0.51 77.22
CA GLU A 241 -1.87 0.87 77.44
C GLU A 241 -2.28 1.92 78.50
N GLY A 242 -3.18 2.82 78.09
CA GLY A 242 -4.29 3.28 78.96
C GLY A 242 -4.61 4.77 78.98
N SER A 243 -5.61 5.19 78.19
CA SER A 243 -6.82 5.94 78.62
C SER A 243 -7.65 6.40 77.42
#